data_AF-A0A1U7M2A4-F1
#
_entry.id   AF-A0A1U7M2A4-F1
#
_cell.length_a   1.000
_cell.length_b   1.000
_cell.length_c   1.000
_cell.angle_alpha   90.00
_cell.angle_beta   90.00
_cell.angle_gamma   90.00
#
_symmetry.space_group_name_H-M   'P 1'
#
loop_
_entity.id
_entity.type
_entity.pdbx_description
1 polymer ?
#
loop_
_entity_poly.entity_id
_entity_poly.type
_entity_poly.pdbx_seq_one_letter_code
_entity_poly.pdbx_strand_id
1 'polypeptide(L)'
;MLKDGTYTGKSSEDKYGGYVEVTITVADGKISDTVVKNLDKEGKEKGEDYGKEAGEDGYKTAQMTLEASQKYGKELTERGSVEEVEAISGATQSYDQFVEAANSALEQAK
;
A
#
# COMPACT_ATOMS: atom_id res chain seq x y z
N MET A 1 16.09 -16.07 -2.14
CA MET A 1 16.37 -15.12 -1.05
C MET A 1 16.37 -13.74 -1.67
N LEU A 2 15.72 -12.75 -1.05
CA LEU A 2 15.71 -11.40 -1.59
C LEU A 2 17.11 -10.77 -1.46
N LYS A 3 17.43 -9.81 -2.32
CA LYS A 3 18.63 -8.99 -2.21
C LYS A 3 18.40 -7.89 -1.19
N ASP A 4 19.31 -7.76 -0.23
CA ASP A 4 19.26 -6.70 0.78
C ASP A 4 19.25 -5.31 0.13
N GLY A 5 18.46 -4.40 0.69
CA GLY A 5 18.26 -3.07 0.13
C GLY A 5 16.87 -2.51 0.38
N THR A 6 16.60 -1.33 -0.18
CA THR A 6 15.30 -0.67 -0.11
C THR A 6 14.73 -0.53 -1.52
N TYR A 7 13.49 -0.98 -1.72
CA TYR A 7 12.86 -1.04 -3.04
C TYR A 7 11.46 -0.45 -2.97
N THR A 8 11.12 0.41 -3.93
CA THR A 8 9.82 1.06 -4.01
C THR A 8 9.10 0.60 -5.27
N GLY A 9 7.91 0.04 -5.09
CA GLY A 9 6.97 -0.29 -6.16
C GLY A 9 5.77 0.63 -6.12
N LYS A 10 5.15 0.83 -7.29
CA LYS A 10 3.99 1.70 -7.48
C LYS A 10 2.87 0.91 -8.15
N SER A 11 1.63 1.13 -7.71
CA SER A 11 0.42 0.57 -8.35
C SER A 11 0.03 1.35 -9.59
N SER A 12 -0.86 0.77 -10.39
CA SER A 12 -1.64 1.49 -11.38
C SER A 12 -2.50 2.57 -10.71
N GLU A 13 -2.78 3.63 -11.46
CA GLU A 13 -3.63 4.73 -11.02
C GLU A 13 -5.10 4.31 -10.99
N ASP A 14 -5.84 4.78 -9.99
CA ASP A 14 -7.29 4.68 -9.92
C ASP A 14 -7.96 5.65 -10.92
N LYS A 15 -9.29 5.60 -11.02
CA LYS A 15 -10.05 6.47 -11.93
C LYS A 15 -9.92 7.98 -11.67
N TYR A 16 -9.36 8.37 -10.52
CA TYR A 16 -9.10 9.75 -10.12
C TYR A 16 -7.61 10.11 -10.20
N GLY A 17 -6.76 9.18 -10.66
CA GLY A 17 -5.30 9.34 -10.77
C GLY A 17 -4.54 9.00 -9.49
N GLY A 18 -5.21 8.54 -8.42
CA GLY A 18 -4.56 8.16 -7.17
C GLY A 18 -3.92 6.78 -7.22
N TYR A 19 -2.83 6.55 -6.50
CA TYR A 19 -2.09 5.30 -6.52
C TYR A 19 -1.47 4.98 -5.15
N VAL A 20 -1.00 3.75 -4.98
CA VAL A 20 -0.27 3.30 -3.80
C VAL A 20 1.20 3.12 -4.14
N GLU A 21 2.09 3.61 -3.28
CA GLU A 21 3.50 3.25 -3.25
C GLU A 21 3.79 2.35 -2.05
N VAL A 22 4.48 1.24 -2.30
CA VAL A 22 4.98 0.33 -1.27
C VAL A 22 6.49 0.35 -1.31
N THR A 23 7.12 0.71 -0.19
CA THR A 23 8.56 0.62 -0.02
C THR A 23 8.88 -0.50 0.96
N ILE A 24 9.62 -1.51 0.50
CA ILE A 24 10.13 -2.59 1.36
C ILE A 24 11.59 -2.35 1.69
N THR A 25 11.99 -2.70 2.91
CA THR A 25 13.40 -2.87 3.27
C THR A 25 13.67 -4.36 3.43
N VAL A 26 14.73 -4.85 2.81
CA VAL A 26 15.19 -6.23 2.88
C VAL A 26 16.51 -6.27 3.66
N ALA A 27 16.57 -7.12 4.67
CA ALA A 27 17.77 -7.41 5.44
C ALA A 27 17.87 -8.92 5.68
N ASP A 28 19.07 -9.48 5.54
CA ASP A 28 19.32 -10.93 5.63
C ASP A 28 18.39 -11.73 4.70
N GLY A 29 18.06 -11.14 3.55
CA GLY A 29 17.22 -11.73 2.52
C GLY A 29 15.74 -11.87 2.85
N LYS A 30 15.27 -11.18 3.90
CA LYS A 30 13.86 -11.12 4.33
C LYS A 30 13.39 -9.68 4.39
N ILE A 31 12.08 -9.48 4.25
CA ILE A 31 11.45 -8.18 4.47
C ILE A 31 11.58 -7.83 5.96
N SER A 32 12.26 -6.74 6.28
CA SER A 32 12.44 -6.23 7.64
C SER A 32 11.52 -5.07 7.97
N ASP A 33 11.04 -4.34 6.97
CA ASP A 33 10.12 -3.21 7.10
C ASP A 33 9.34 -2.97 5.80
N THR A 34 8.12 -2.43 5.92
CA THR A 34 7.28 -2.02 4.79
C THR A 34 6.58 -0.70 5.11
N VAL A 35 6.72 0.28 4.23
CA VAL A 35 6.02 1.57 4.28
C VAL A 35 5.05 1.66 3.12
N VAL A 36 3.81 2.07 3.40
CA VAL A 36 2.75 2.24 2.40
C VAL A 36 2.32 3.70 2.35
N LYS A 37 2.32 4.29 1.15
CA LYS A 37 1.82 5.65 0.90
C LYS A 37 0.66 5.59 -0.07
N ASN A 38 -0.42 6.28 0.28
CA ASN A 38 -1.56 6.52 -0.59
C ASN A 38 -1.41 7.91 -1.20
N LEU A 39 -1.25 8.00 -2.51
CA LEU A 39 -0.92 9.25 -3.20
C LEU A 39 -2.08 9.66 -4.11
N ASP A 40 -2.32 10.97 -4.21
CA ASP A 40 -3.21 11.53 -5.22
C ASP A 40 -2.51 11.66 -6.58
N LYS A 41 -3.26 12.16 -7.58
CA LYS A 41 -2.75 12.37 -8.95
C LYS A 41 -1.57 13.34 -9.04
N GLU A 42 -1.36 14.18 -8.04
CA GLU A 42 -0.26 15.14 -7.97
C GLU A 42 0.94 14.57 -7.19
N GLY A 43 0.84 13.31 -6.73
CA GLY A 43 1.85 12.66 -5.90
C GLY A 43 1.88 13.14 -4.45
N LYS A 44 0.82 13.82 -3.99
CA LYS A 44 0.70 14.21 -2.59
C LYS A 44 0.04 13.10 -1.80
N GLU A 45 0.54 12.86 -0.59
CA GLU A 45 -0.02 11.84 0.28
C GLU A 45 -1.43 12.22 0.75
N LYS A 46 -2.36 11.28 0.58
CA LYS A 46 -3.74 11.36 1.06
C LYS A 46 -3.72 11.27 2.59
N GLY A 47 -4.09 12.36 3.24
CA GLY A 47 -4.08 12.49 4.71
C GLY A 47 -5.47 12.61 5.32
N GLU A 48 -5.54 13.22 6.51
CA GLU A 48 -6.76 13.37 7.32
C GLU A 48 -7.89 14.17 6.64
N ASP A 49 -7.59 14.93 5.59
CA ASP A 49 -8.61 15.68 4.83
C ASP A 49 -9.22 14.86 3.68
N TYR A 50 -8.62 13.73 3.32
CA TYR A 50 -9.04 12.94 2.16
C TYR A 50 -10.47 12.39 2.35
N GLY A 51 -11.35 12.68 1.38
CA GLY A 51 -12.73 12.23 1.35
C GLY A 51 -13.74 13.14 2.07
N LYS A 52 -13.31 14.26 2.67
CA LYS A 52 -14.23 15.20 3.35
C LYS A 52 -15.26 15.81 2.39
N GLU A 53 -14.87 16.05 1.14
CA GLU A 53 -15.74 16.56 0.08
C GLU A 53 -16.84 15.57 -0.35
N ALA A 54 -16.69 14.28 -0.03
CA ALA A 54 -17.66 13.24 -0.35
C ALA A 54 -18.74 13.05 0.73
N GLY A 55 -18.77 13.91 1.75
CA GLY A 55 -19.69 13.81 2.89
C GLY A 55 -19.23 12.79 3.94
N GLU A 56 -20.01 12.63 5.00
CA GLU A 56 -19.63 11.84 6.18
C GLU A 56 -19.28 10.37 5.85
N ASP A 57 -20.12 9.70 5.06
CA ASP A 57 -19.90 8.30 4.70
C ASP A 57 -18.71 8.15 3.75
N GLY A 58 -18.56 9.06 2.78
CA GLY A 58 -17.40 9.08 1.89
C GLY A 58 -16.09 9.29 2.64
N TYR A 59 -16.09 10.19 3.62
CA TYR A 59 -14.95 10.43 4.50
C TYR A 59 -14.62 9.18 5.34
N LYS A 60 -15.62 8.54 5.96
CA LYS A 60 -15.40 7.30 6.73
C LYS A 60 -14.81 6.19 5.86
N THR A 61 -15.33 5.98 4.65
CA THR A 61 -14.78 5.00 3.72
C THR A 61 -13.34 5.36 3.33
N ALA A 62 -13.08 6.62 2.99
CA ALA A 62 -11.75 7.09 2.62
C ALA A 62 -10.72 6.82 3.73
N GLN A 63 -11.02 7.23 4.97
CA GLN A 63 -10.12 7.02 6.11
C GLN A 63 -9.93 5.53 6.42
N MET A 64 -11.00 4.72 6.35
CA MET A 64 -10.89 3.27 6.51
C MET A 64 -9.95 2.65 5.48
N THR A 65 -9.96 3.10 4.22
CA THR A 65 -9.03 2.59 3.19
C THR A 65 -7.58 3.01 3.42
N LEU A 66 -7.33 4.20 4.00
CA LEU A 66 -6.00 4.63 4.40
C LEU A 66 -5.46 3.74 5.52
N GLU A 67 -6.28 3.48 6.55
CA GLU A 67 -5.93 2.57 7.65
C GLU A 67 -5.70 1.13 7.18
N ALA A 68 -6.55 0.63 6.28
CA ALA A 68 -6.41 -0.69 5.68
C ALA A 68 -5.06 -0.85 4.96
N SER A 69 -4.65 0.17 4.19
CA SER A 69 -3.37 0.18 3.49
C SER A 69 -2.16 0.08 4.44
N GLN A 70 -2.20 0.78 5.58
CA GLN A 70 -1.15 0.69 6.59
C GLN A 70 -1.11 -0.71 7.21
N LYS A 71 -2.28 -1.31 7.47
CA LYS A 71 -2.36 -2.68 7.98
C LYS A 71 -1.77 -3.70 7.00
N TYR A 72 -1.98 -3.54 5.70
CA TYR A 72 -1.37 -4.42 4.69
C TYR A 72 0.16 -4.38 4.71
N GLY A 73 0.77 -3.20 4.84
CA GLY A 73 2.23 -3.09 4.97
C GLY A 73 2.78 -3.80 6.20
N LYS A 74 2.09 -3.65 7.33
CA LYS A 74 2.44 -4.38 8.56
C LYS A 74 2.34 -5.90 8.35
N GLU A 75 1.24 -6.39 7.79
CA GLU A 75 1.07 -7.82 7.52
C GLU A 75 2.13 -8.36 6.54
N LEU A 76 2.51 -7.60 5.51
CA LEU A 76 3.57 -8.03 4.59
C LEU A 76 4.92 -8.17 5.30
N THR A 77 5.23 -7.28 6.24
CA THR A 77 6.45 -7.38 7.04
C THR A 77 6.41 -8.60 7.95
N GLU A 78 5.28 -8.85 8.61
CA GLU A 78 5.10 -9.97 9.55
C GLU A 78 5.09 -11.33 8.84
N ARG A 79 4.49 -11.41 7.66
CA ARG A 79 4.27 -12.65 6.91
C ARG A 79 5.37 -12.92 5.87
N GLY A 80 6.01 -11.87 5.36
CA GLY A 80 7.04 -11.97 4.32
C GLY A 80 6.52 -12.38 2.94
N SER A 81 5.19 -12.42 2.74
CA SER A 81 4.56 -12.83 1.49
C SER A 81 3.29 -12.01 1.25
N VAL A 82 3.15 -11.47 0.03
CA VAL A 82 1.94 -10.74 -0.39
C VAL A 82 0.72 -11.66 -0.43
N GLU A 83 0.89 -12.93 -0.77
CA GLU A 83 -0.20 -13.92 -0.85
C GLU A 83 -0.84 -14.24 0.51
N GLU A 84 -0.13 -13.94 1.60
CA GLU A 84 -0.62 -14.19 2.96
C GLU A 84 -1.26 -12.94 3.60
N VAL A 85 -1.19 -11.78 2.96
CA VAL A 85 -1.86 -10.56 3.44
C VAL A 85 -3.36 -10.67 3.21
N GLU A 86 -4.15 -10.41 4.24
CA GLU A 86 -5.60 -10.60 4.15
C GLU A 86 -6.32 -9.34 3.68
N ALA A 87 -7.18 -9.48 2.67
CA ALA A 87 -8.05 -8.38 2.22
C ALA A 87 -9.01 -7.94 3.34
N ILE A 88 -9.25 -6.63 3.44
CA ILE A 88 -10.17 -6.05 4.42
C ILE A 88 -11.49 -5.72 3.73
N SER A 89 -12.60 -6.12 4.34
CA SER A 89 -13.93 -5.85 3.79
C SER A 89 -14.15 -4.34 3.58
N GLY A 90 -14.60 -3.97 2.39
CA GLY A 90 -14.78 -2.57 1.98
C GLY A 90 -13.52 -1.89 1.41
N ALA A 91 -12.35 -2.55 1.46
CA ALA A 91 -11.07 -2.00 1.05
C ALA A 91 -10.46 -2.70 -0.19
N THR A 92 -11.29 -3.34 -1.02
CA THR A 92 -10.83 -4.14 -2.17
C THR A 92 -9.91 -3.36 -3.11
N GLN A 93 -10.27 -2.12 -3.47
CA GLN A 93 -9.43 -1.32 -4.38
C GLN A 93 -8.05 -1.02 -3.78
N SER A 94 -7.99 -0.61 -2.51
CA SER A 94 -6.71 -0.37 -1.83
C SER A 94 -5.89 -1.64 -1.66
N TYR A 95 -6.55 -2.78 -1.47
CA TYR A 95 -5.88 -4.09 -1.41
C TYR A 95 -5.24 -4.44 -2.75
N ASP A 96 -5.98 -4.31 -3.86
CA ASP A 96 -5.46 -4.60 -5.20
C ASP A 96 -4.27 -3.69 -5.55
N GLN A 97 -4.37 -2.38 -5.26
CA GLN A 97 -3.26 -1.45 -5.47
C GLN A 97 -2.05 -1.76 -4.57
N PHE A 98 -2.28 -2.13 -3.32
CA PHE A 98 -1.21 -2.59 -2.41
C PHE A 98 -0.51 -3.83 -2.97
N VAL A 99 -1.25 -4.85 -3.40
CA VAL A 99 -0.70 -6.10 -3.96
C VAL A 99 0.15 -5.82 -5.19
N GLU A 100 -0.33 -4.96 -6.09
CA GLU A 100 0.41 -4.55 -7.29
C GLU A 100 1.72 -3.85 -6.94
N ALA A 101 1.66 -2.83 -6.07
CA ALA A 101 2.83 -2.07 -5.64
C ALA A 101 3.84 -2.94 -4.88
N ALA A 102 3.38 -3.81 -3.97
CA ALA A 102 4.24 -4.71 -3.21
C ALA A 102 4.94 -5.72 -4.11
N ASN A 103 4.23 -6.32 -5.07
CA ASN A 103 4.83 -7.23 -6.05
C ASN A 103 5.86 -6.52 -6.94
N SER A 104 5.59 -5.27 -7.33
CA SER A 104 6.56 -4.44 -8.07
C SER A 104 7.83 -4.18 -7.26
N ALA A 105 7.72 -3.91 -5.96
CA ALA A 105 8.87 -3.75 -5.07
C ALA A 105 9.65 -5.06 -4.89
N LEU A 106 8.95 -6.18 -4.70
CA LEU A 106 9.55 -7.51 -4.53
C LEU A 106 10.27 -7.99 -5.78
N GLU A 107 9.76 -7.69 -6.97
CA GLU A 107 10.43 -8.02 -8.24
C GLU A 107 11.80 -7.35 -8.34
N GLN A 108 11.91 -6.09 -7.91
CA GLN A 108 13.18 -5.35 -7.90
C GLN A 108 14.19 -5.94 -6.90
N ALA A 109 13.70 -6.57 -5.84
CA ALA A 109 14.50 -7.20 -4.79
C ALA A 109 14.94 -8.65 -5.12
N LYS A 110 14.63 -9.17 -6.31
CA LYS A 110 15.08 -10.52 -6.76
C LYS A 110 16.52 -10.52 -7.23
#